data_AF-A0A7W0LFM5-F1
#
_entry.id   AF-A0A7W0LFM5-F1
#
_cell.length_a   1.000
_cell.length_b   1.000
_cell.length_c   1.000
_cell.angle_alpha   90.00
_cell.angle_beta   90.00
_cell.angle_gamma   90.00
#
_symmetry.space_group_name_H-M   'P 1'
#
loop_
_entity.id
_entity.type
_entity.pdbx_description
1 polymer ?
#
loop_
_entity_poly.entity_id
_entity_poly.type
_entity_poly.pdbx_seq_one_letter_code
_entity_poly.pdbx_strand_id
1 'polypeptide(L)'
;MTREAFGTLVEEALQDIPRRFREQITNVAIVVEDEPPTEVLADMGIEPPDSLYGLYQGTPLPERTWGHGNTLPDRVSLYQRP
;
A
#
# COMPACT_ATOMS: atom_id res chain seq x y z
N MET A 1 -16.57 6.40 -8.91
CA MET A 1 -15.42 7.33 -8.80
C MET A 1 -14.43 6.97 -9.89
N THR A 2 -13.76 7.96 -10.50
CA THR A 2 -12.73 7.71 -11.52
C THR A 2 -11.38 7.41 -10.85
N ARG A 3 -10.46 6.72 -11.55
CA ARG A 3 -9.11 6.44 -11.06
C ARG A 3 -8.34 7.71 -10.69
N GLU A 4 -8.50 8.76 -11.50
CA GLU A 4 -7.89 10.08 -11.26
C GLU A 4 -8.44 10.73 -9.98
N ALA A 5 -9.77 10.76 -9.80
CA ALA A 5 -10.37 11.33 -8.60
C ALA A 5 -9.97 10.56 -7.32
N PHE A 6 -9.87 9.22 -7.39
CA PHE A 6 -9.35 8.44 -6.27
C PHE A 6 -7.87 8.73 -6.02
N GLY A 7 -7.07 8.90 -7.08
CA GLY A 7 -5.67 9.31 -6.96
C GLY A 7 -5.50 10.62 -6.21
N THR A 8 -6.31 11.63 -6.49
CA THR A 8 -6.32 12.90 -5.73
C THR A 8 -6.62 12.68 -4.25
N LEU A 9 -7.61 11.84 -3.91
CA LEU A 9 -7.92 11.52 -2.51
C LEU A 9 -6.77 10.77 -1.81
N VAL A 10 -6.05 9.91 -2.53
CA VAL A 10 -4.86 9.23 -2.01
C VAL A 10 -3.75 10.25 -1.72
N GLU A 11 -3.50 11.19 -2.63
CA GLU A 11 -2.51 12.25 -2.42
C GLU A 11 -2.85 13.13 -1.21
N GLU A 12 -4.12 13.53 -1.06
CA GLU A 12 -4.61 14.27 0.10
C GLU A 12 -4.41 13.48 1.39
N ALA A 13 -4.79 12.19 1.41
CA ALA A 13 -4.61 11.33 2.57
C ALA A 13 -3.14 11.19 2.97
N LEU A 14 -2.20 11.15 2.02
CA LEU A 14 -0.76 11.12 2.30
C LEU A 14 -0.25 12.42 2.92
N GLN A 15 -0.84 13.56 2.53
CA GLN A 15 -0.54 14.86 3.12
C GLN A 15 -1.10 15.00 4.54
N ASP A 16 -2.11 14.23 4.90
CA ASP A 16 -2.68 14.22 6.26
C ASP A 16 -1.92 13.30 7.24
N ILE A 17 -1.11 12.36 6.74
CA ILE A 17 -0.29 11.48 7.59
C ILE A 17 0.65 12.33 8.47
N PRO A 18 0.67 12.16 9.80
CA PRO A 18 1.55 12.94 10.68
C PRO A 18 3.01 12.89 10.20
N ARG A 19 3.69 14.05 10.21
CA ARG A 19 5.04 14.21 9.66
C ARG A 19 6.03 13.11 10.09
N ARG A 20 6.02 12.73 11.36
CA ARG A 20 6.89 11.67 11.92
C ARG A 20 6.75 10.32 11.21
N PHE A 21 5.59 10.00 10.66
CA PHE A 21 5.35 8.78 9.89
C PHE A 21 5.62 9.00 8.40
N ARG A 22 5.24 10.16 7.86
CA ARG A 22 5.50 10.49 6.46
C ARG A 22 6.99 10.46 6.12
N GLU A 23 7.84 10.92 7.04
CA GLU A 23 9.31 10.84 6.90
C GLU A 23 9.85 9.40 6.84
N GLN A 24 9.09 8.42 7.35
CA GLN A 24 9.47 7.00 7.30
C GLN A 24 8.99 6.28 6.02
N ILE A 25 8.08 6.90 5.26
CA ILE A 25 7.62 6.39 3.96
C ILE A 25 8.68 6.73 2.91
N THR A 26 9.85 6.12 3.04
CA THR A 26 10.99 6.29 2.13
C THR A 26 11.14 5.03 1.28
N ASN A 27 11.23 5.22 -0.05
CA ASN A 27 11.32 4.12 -1.02
C ASN A 27 10.10 3.18 -0.96
N VAL A 28 8.89 3.77 -0.94
CA VAL A 28 7.61 3.05 -0.97
C VAL A 28 6.81 3.52 -2.20
N ALA A 29 6.41 2.59 -3.06
CA ALA A 29 5.52 2.83 -4.19
C ALA A 29 4.07 2.63 -3.76
N ILE A 30 3.23 3.65 -3.92
CA ILE A 30 1.79 3.55 -3.67
C ILE A 30 1.09 3.33 -5.00
N VAL A 31 0.33 2.24 -5.12
CA VAL A 31 -0.32 1.83 -6.35
C VAL A 31 -1.81 1.69 -6.09
N VAL A 32 -2.62 2.32 -6.94
CA VAL A 32 -4.07 2.10 -6.92
C VAL A 32 -4.40 0.95 -7.85
N GLU A 33 -5.15 -0.01 -7.34
CA GLU A 33 -5.68 -1.18 -8.05
C GLU A 33 -7.20 -1.22 -7.93
N ASP A 34 -7.87 -1.99 -8.80
CA ASP A 34 -9.33 -2.06 -8.80
C ASP A 34 -9.85 -2.86 -7.61
N GLU A 35 -9.48 -4.13 -7.52
CA GLU A 35 -9.95 -5.08 -6.50
C GLU A 35 -8.74 -5.92 -6.02
N PRO A 36 -8.75 -6.42 -4.77
CA PRO A 36 -7.71 -7.33 -4.31
C PRO A 36 -7.76 -8.66 -5.09
N PRO A 37 -6.60 -9.18 -5.54
CA PRO A 37 -6.56 -10.49 -6.18
C PRO A 37 -7.09 -11.59 -5.26
N THR A 38 -7.79 -12.59 -5.82
CA THR A 38 -8.36 -13.70 -5.04
C THR A 38 -7.29 -14.47 -4.27
N GLU A 39 -6.08 -14.60 -4.84
CA GLU A 39 -4.96 -15.27 -4.21
C GLU A 39 -4.47 -14.49 -2.98
N VAL A 40 -4.45 -13.15 -3.06
CA VAL A 40 -4.11 -12.28 -1.94
C VAL A 40 -5.15 -12.41 -0.82
N LEU A 41 -6.44 -12.41 -1.16
CA LEU A 41 -7.50 -12.60 -0.17
C LEU A 41 -7.38 -13.96 0.53
N ALA A 42 -7.12 -15.03 -0.24
CA ALA A 42 -6.94 -16.37 0.28
C ALA A 42 -5.70 -16.47 1.20
N ASP A 43 -4.56 -15.92 0.78
CA ASP A 43 -3.33 -15.88 1.57
C ASP A 43 -3.50 -15.12 2.89
N MET A 44 -4.36 -14.09 2.90
CA MET A 44 -4.71 -13.33 4.10
C MET A 44 -5.87 -13.94 4.90
N GLY A 45 -6.47 -15.03 4.43
CA GLY A 45 -7.62 -15.68 5.08
C GLY A 45 -8.88 -14.80 5.12
N ILE A 46 -9.06 -13.93 4.13
CA ILE A 46 -10.22 -13.04 4.00
C ILE A 46 -11.28 -13.74 3.13
N GLU A 47 -12.49 -13.88 3.67
CA GLU A 47 -13.63 -14.51 3.01
C GLU A 47 -14.80 -13.53 2.87
N PRO A 48 -15.69 -13.70 1.88
CA PRO A 48 -16.88 -12.88 1.76
C PRO A 48 -17.75 -12.91 3.03
N PRO A 49 -18.34 -11.77 3.44
CA PRO A 49 -18.42 -10.50 2.72
C PRO A 49 -17.25 -9.54 2.99
N ASP A 50 -16.22 -9.96 3.71
CA ASP A 50 -15.07 -9.12 4.04
C ASP A 50 -14.13 -8.95 2.84
N SER A 51 -13.35 -7.87 2.85
CA SER A 51 -12.40 -7.56 1.78
C SER A 51 -11.21 -6.74 2.29
N LEU A 52 -10.25 -6.50 1.40
CA LEU A 52 -8.99 -5.83 1.69
C LEU A 52 -8.96 -4.46 1.01
N TYR A 53 -8.84 -3.39 1.80
CA TYR A 53 -8.75 -2.01 1.29
C TYR A 53 -7.33 -1.61 0.87
N GLY A 54 -6.32 -2.28 1.40
CA GLY A 54 -4.95 -2.09 0.98
C GLY A 54 -3.98 -3.10 1.56
N LEU A 55 -2.84 -3.25 0.90
CA LEU A 55 -1.81 -4.23 1.22
C LEU A 55 -0.43 -3.60 1.18
N TYR A 56 0.33 -3.74 2.26
CA TYR A 56 1.77 -3.46 2.27
C TYR A 56 2.55 -4.73 1.91
N GLN A 57 3.42 -4.65 0.91
CA GLN A 57 4.32 -5.71 0.47
C GLN A 57 5.74 -5.19 0.46
N GLY A 58 6.55 -5.66 1.40
CA GLY A 58 7.91 -5.19 1.57
C GLY A 58 8.55 -5.70 2.84
N THR A 59 9.85 -5.43 3.00
CA THR A 59 10.57 -5.78 4.23
C THR A 59 10.35 -4.66 5.26
N PRO A 60 9.84 -4.96 6.48
CA PRO A 60 9.63 -3.95 7.51
C PRO A 60 10.90 -3.11 7.78
N LEU A 61 10.72 -1.81 8.04
CA LEU A 61 11.83 -0.88 8.33
C LEU A 61 12.84 -1.41 9.38
N PRO A 62 12.44 -2.04 10.50
CA PRO A 62 13.38 -2.56 11.50
C PRO A 62 14.27 -3.71 10.99
N GLU A 63 13.85 -4.38 9.91
CA GLU A 63 14.52 -5.55 9.34
C GLU A 63 15.37 -5.21 8.11
N ARG A 64 15.29 -3.96 7.61
CA ARG A 64 16.11 -3.48 6.49
C ARG A 64 17.58 -3.37 6.91
N THR A 65 18.43 -4.25 6.38
CA THR A 65 19.90 -4.23 6.60
C THR A 65 20.60 -3.29 5.61
N TRP A 66 21.60 -2.55 6.07
CA TRP A 66 22.37 -1.50 5.36
C TRP A 66 23.02 -1.90 4.00
N GLY A 67 23.02 -3.19 3.63
CA GLY A 67 23.56 -3.69 2.34
C GLY A 67 22.59 -3.64 1.16
N HIS A 68 21.36 -3.16 1.36
CA HIS A 68 20.24 -3.18 0.40
C HIS A 68 20.24 -2.03 -0.62
N GLY A 69 21.42 -1.63 -1.12
CA GLY A 69 21.59 -0.52 -2.05
C GLY A 69 20.93 -0.67 -3.42
N ASN A 70 20.25 -1.79 -3.70
CA ASN A 70 19.60 -2.08 -4.97
C ASN A 70 18.23 -2.75 -4.80
N THR A 71 17.49 -2.37 -3.76
CA THR A 71 16.21 -3.04 -3.42
C THR A 71 15.05 -2.32 -4.07
N LEU A 72 14.18 -3.10 -4.72
CA LEU A 72 12.91 -2.60 -5.23
C LEU A 72 12.16 -1.86 -4.11
N PRO A 73 11.43 -0.77 -4.43
CA PRO A 73 10.62 -0.08 -3.44
C PRO A 73 9.61 -1.05 -2.83
N ASP A 74 9.34 -0.90 -1.53
CA ASP A 74 8.20 -1.57 -0.92
C ASP A 74 6.92 -1.04 -1.57
N ARG A 75 5.88 -1.85 -1.63
CA ARG A 75 4.64 -1.50 -2.34
C ARG A 75 3.48 -1.41 -1.37
N VAL A 76 2.70 -0.34 -1.45
CA VAL A 76 1.37 -0.25 -0.85
C VAL A 76 0.35 -0.26 -1.97
N SER A 77 -0.40 -1.35 -2.10
CA SER A 77 -1.58 -1.40 -2.97
C SER A 77 -2.78 -0.83 -2.22
N LEU A 78 -3.55 0.05 -2.86
CA LEU A 78 -4.84 0.53 -2.39
C LEU A 78 -5.91 0.08 -3.38
N TYR A 79 -6.96 -0.57 -2.90
CA TYR A 79 -8.02 -1.13 -3.73
C TYR A 79 -9.23 -0.19 -3.74
N GLN A 80 -9.61 0.32 -4.92
CA GLN A 80 -10.69 1.31 -5.05
C GLN A 80 -12.10 0.70 -5.04
N ARG A 81 -12.22 -0.61 -5.30
CA ARG A 81 -13.46 -1.39 -5.34
C ARG A 81 -13.27 -2.74 -4.64
N PRO A 82 -12.90 -2.77 -3.35
CA PRO A 82 -12.71 -4.01 -2.60
C PRO A 82 -14.04 -4.71 -2.32
#